data_AF-A0AA38LM27-F1
#
_entry.id   AF-A0AA38LM27-F1
#
_cell.length_a   1.000
_cell.length_b   1.000
_cell.length_c   1.000
_cell.angle_alpha   90.00
_cell.angle_beta   90.00
_cell.angle_gamma   90.00
#
_symmetry.space_group_name_H-M   'P 1'
#
loop_
_entity.id
_entity.type
_entity.pdbx_description
1 polymer ?
#
loop_
_entity_poly.entity_id
_entity_poly.type
_entity_poly.pdbx_seq_one_letter_code
_entity_poly.pdbx_strand_id
1 'polypeptide(L)'
;MYPGPVGTYPQRTSTHTYQAWYMGSLGISGQSRQNLKANYTKAKVISKEERRTVAYHEAGHAVAGWFLEHAEPLLKVSIVPRGTAALGFAQYVPNENLLYTKEQLFDMTCMTLGGRAAEQVMLGKISTGAQNDLEKVTKMTYAQVAVYGFSDKVGLLSFPPREDSFEASKPYSNYTAELIDQEVRKLVDTAHKNTIALIEKHREGVEQLAKALLKKEVLHQEDLVQILGDRPFVSAERTNYDVFKKGFESEVIIEDAGEQTSPPFPEGTPALA
;
A
#
# COMPACT_ATOMS: atom_id res chain seq x y z
N MET A 1 41.74 41.57 21.12
CA MET A 1 42.79 40.53 21.32
C MET A 1 42.14 39.41 22.08
N TYR A 2 41.96 38.16 21.65
CA TYR A 2 42.33 37.31 20.51
C TYR A 2 41.18 36.25 20.44
N PRO A 3 41.11 35.35 19.44
CA PRO A 3 39.90 35.08 18.67
C PRO A 3 39.27 33.74 19.05
N GLY A 4 37.98 33.56 18.75
CA GLY A 4 37.37 32.23 18.79
C GLY A 4 38.01 31.30 17.74
N PRO A 5 38.16 30.00 18.02
CA PRO A 5 38.72 29.08 17.06
C PRO A 5 37.74 28.89 15.90
N VAL A 6 38.19 29.28 14.72
CA VAL A 6 37.59 28.97 13.42
C VAL A 6 37.76 27.46 13.20
N GLY A 7 36.72 26.69 13.52
CA GLY A 7 36.65 25.27 13.19
C GLY A 7 36.16 25.10 11.76
N THR A 8 37.08 24.80 10.86
CA THR A 8 36.82 24.48 9.46
C THR A 8 35.91 23.25 9.33
N TYR A 9 34.81 23.36 8.58
CA TYR A 9 34.05 22.20 8.13
C TYR A 9 34.96 21.37 7.20
N PRO A 10 35.22 20.09 7.48
CA PRO A 10 35.95 19.25 6.54
C PRO A 10 35.09 19.03 5.29
N GLN A 11 35.57 19.60 4.18
CA GLN A 11 35.14 19.27 2.82
C GLN A 11 35.29 17.76 2.58
N ARG A 12 34.26 17.16 1.99
CA ARG A 12 34.16 15.76 1.50
C ARG A 12 34.76 14.69 2.43
N THR A 13 33.92 14.07 3.25
CA THR A 13 34.17 12.70 3.71
C THR A 13 32.90 11.85 3.57
N SER A 14 33.07 10.59 3.20
CA SER A 14 32.00 9.61 2.96
C SER A 14 30.98 9.58 4.10
N THR A 15 29.71 9.26 3.81
CA THR A 15 28.60 9.12 4.79
C THR A 15 28.93 8.31 6.06
N HIS A 16 29.94 7.45 6.02
CA HIS A 16 30.46 6.69 7.16
C HIS A 16 31.09 7.55 8.28
N THR A 17 31.75 8.67 7.97
CA THR A 17 32.47 9.48 8.99
C THR A 17 31.55 10.38 9.80
N TYR A 18 30.46 10.89 9.19
CA TYR A 18 29.48 11.73 9.88
C TYR A 18 28.63 10.95 10.90
N GLN A 19 28.24 9.71 10.57
CA GLN A 19 27.54 8.83 11.52
C GLN A 19 28.43 8.43 12.70
N ALA A 20 29.73 8.23 12.47
CA ALA A 20 30.66 7.88 13.53
C ALA A 20 30.86 9.02 14.54
N TRP A 21 30.87 10.28 14.09
CA TRP A 21 31.01 11.46 14.95
C TRP A 21 29.71 11.77 15.73
N TYR A 22 28.55 11.72 15.08
CA TYR A 22 27.25 11.97 15.72
C TYR A 22 26.88 10.90 16.77
N MET A 23 27.28 9.65 16.55
CA MET A 23 27.08 8.56 17.52
C MET A 23 28.09 8.60 18.68
N GLY A 24 29.20 9.33 18.53
CA GLY A 24 30.22 9.52 19.58
C GLY A 24 29.81 10.55 20.63
N SER A 25 29.07 11.60 20.24
CA SER A 25 28.62 12.66 21.16
C SER A 25 27.48 12.24 22.10
N LEU A 26 26.79 11.13 21.81
CA LEU A 26 25.68 10.60 22.60
C LEU A 26 26.08 9.52 23.64
N GLY A 27 27.37 9.24 23.82
CA GLY A 27 27.83 8.33 24.88
C GLY A 27 27.33 6.87 24.75
N ILE A 28 26.95 6.44 23.54
CA ILE A 28 26.40 5.10 23.30
C ILE A 28 27.55 4.09 23.21
N SER A 29 27.78 3.35 24.30
CA SER A 29 28.79 2.28 24.36
C SER A 29 28.56 1.19 23.30
N GLY A 30 29.62 0.46 22.92
CA GLY A 30 29.56 -0.62 21.93
C GLY A 30 28.55 -1.73 22.27
N GLN A 31 28.23 -1.92 23.55
CA GLN A 31 27.21 -2.85 24.04
C GLN A 31 25.80 -2.46 23.57
N SER A 32 25.50 -1.16 23.53
CA SER A 32 24.20 -0.63 23.10
C SER A 32 24.00 -0.77 21.58
N ARG A 33 25.08 -0.75 20.79
CA ARG A 33 25.03 -1.05 19.34
C ARG A 33 24.76 -2.52 19.06
N GLN A 34 25.31 -3.44 19.86
CA GLN A 34 25.01 -4.86 19.77
C GLN A 34 23.57 -5.16 20.21
N ASN A 35 23.05 -4.48 21.24
CA ASN A 35 21.66 -4.64 21.68
C ASN A 35 20.64 -4.04 20.69
N LEU A 36 20.97 -2.93 20.02
CA LEU A 36 20.15 -2.37 18.93
C LEU A 36 20.15 -3.27 17.68
N LYS A 37 21.29 -3.88 17.33
CA LYS A 37 21.34 -4.89 16.26
C LYS A 37 20.63 -6.19 16.64
N ALA A 38 20.76 -6.64 17.90
CA ALA A 38 20.14 -7.88 18.39
C ALA A 38 18.60 -7.79 18.49
N ASN A 39 18.04 -6.59 18.69
CA ASN A 39 16.59 -6.38 18.62
C ASN A 39 16.04 -6.29 17.19
N TYR A 40 16.88 -6.00 16.19
CA TYR A 40 16.48 -5.93 14.78
C TYR A 40 16.57 -7.27 14.03
N THR A 41 17.26 -8.27 14.58
CA THR A 41 17.53 -9.57 13.92
C THR A 41 16.97 -10.77 14.65
N LYS A 42 15.90 -10.62 15.44
CA LYS A 42 14.97 -11.74 15.61
C LYS A 42 14.02 -11.76 14.41
N ALA A 43 14.58 -12.00 13.22
CA ALA A 43 13.78 -12.45 12.10
C ALA A 43 13.08 -13.73 12.55
N LYS A 44 11.77 -13.65 12.81
CA LYS A 44 10.95 -14.81 13.15
C LYS A 44 11.19 -15.83 12.05
N VAL A 45 11.76 -16.98 12.38
CA VAL A 45 12.05 -18.02 11.38
C VAL A 45 10.69 -18.52 10.88
N ILE A 46 10.26 -18.01 9.73
CA ILE A 46 8.97 -18.38 9.11
C ILE A 46 9.14 -19.80 8.55
N SER A 47 8.21 -20.69 8.90
CA SER A 47 8.21 -22.05 8.35
C SER A 47 7.96 -22.03 6.83
N LYS A 48 8.39 -23.08 6.12
CA LYS A 48 8.14 -23.20 4.68
C LYS A 48 6.65 -23.14 4.34
N GLU A 49 5.80 -23.67 5.22
CA GLU A 49 4.36 -23.69 5.05
C GLU A 49 3.71 -22.31 5.28
N GLU A 50 4.13 -21.58 6.32
CA GLU A 50 3.68 -20.20 6.54
C GLU A 50 4.13 -19.30 5.39
N ARG A 51 5.40 -19.43 4.96
CA ARG A 51 5.93 -18.66 3.82
C ARG A 51 5.17 -18.96 2.53
N ARG A 52 4.77 -20.21 2.31
CA ARG A 52 3.88 -20.60 1.21
C ARG A 52 2.53 -19.91 1.35
N THR A 53 1.90 -19.97 2.51
CA THR A 53 0.59 -19.33 2.77
C THR A 53 0.65 -17.84 2.46
N VAL A 54 1.66 -17.14 2.95
CA VAL A 54 1.89 -15.70 2.69
C VAL A 54 2.08 -15.45 1.19
N ALA A 55 2.85 -16.26 0.47
CA ALA A 55 3.04 -16.06 -0.97
C ALA A 55 1.73 -16.17 -1.77
N TYR A 56 0.85 -17.11 -1.44
CA TYR A 56 -0.46 -17.21 -2.08
C TYR A 56 -1.40 -16.07 -1.65
N HIS A 57 -1.31 -15.63 -0.40
CA HIS A 57 -2.07 -14.49 0.11
C HIS A 57 -1.71 -13.19 -0.64
N GLU A 58 -0.42 -12.85 -0.70
CA GLU A 58 0.05 -11.66 -1.42
C GLU A 58 -0.21 -11.75 -2.92
N ALA A 59 -0.06 -12.93 -3.53
CA ALA A 59 -0.43 -13.15 -4.93
C ALA A 59 -1.93 -12.93 -5.17
N GLY A 60 -2.79 -13.27 -4.21
CA GLY A 60 -4.23 -13.02 -4.26
C GLY A 60 -4.56 -11.53 -4.36
N HIS A 61 -3.97 -10.71 -3.50
CA HIS A 61 -4.10 -9.25 -3.60
C HIS A 61 -3.59 -8.71 -4.94
N ALA A 62 -2.41 -9.18 -5.37
CA ALA A 62 -1.78 -8.73 -6.61
C ALA A 62 -2.65 -9.03 -7.85
N VAL A 63 -3.16 -10.26 -7.96
CA VAL A 63 -4.03 -10.66 -9.08
C VAL A 63 -5.36 -9.92 -9.03
N ALA A 64 -5.98 -9.79 -7.85
CA ALA A 64 -7.21 -9.03 -7.73
C ALA A 64 -7.00 -7.57 -8.14
N GLY A 65 -5.94 -6.92 -7.66
CA GLY A 65 -5.60 -5.55 -8.04
C GLY A 65 -5.25 -5.38 -9.53
N TRP A 66 -4.71 -6.43 -10.17
CA TRP A 66 -4.39 -6.40 -11.60
C TRP A 66 -5.63 -6.43 -12.49
N PHE A 67 -6.59 -7.31 -12.17
CA PHE A 67 -7.76 -7.59 -13.01
C PHE A 67 -9.04 -6.86 -12.59
N LEU A 68 -9.00 -6.04 -11.54
CA LEU A 68 -10.08 -5.11 -11.21
C LEU A 68 -9.84 -3.76 -11.88
N GLU A 69 -10.91 -3.18 -12.42
CA GLU A 69 -10.85 -1.95 -13.22
C GLU A 69 -10.43 -0.76 -12.37
N HIS A 70 -11.04 -0.64 -11.19
CA HIS A 70 -10.86 0.52 -10.33
C HIS A 70 -9.82 0.33 -9.22
N ALA A 71 -9.12 -0.80 -9.20
CA ALA A 71 -8.08 -1.05 -8.21
C ALA A 71 -6.83 -0.18 -8.46
N GLU A 72 -6.23 0.28 -7.37
CA GLU A 72 -5.01 1.10 -7.39
C GLU A 72 -3.85 0.36 -8.08
N PRO A 73 -2.96 1.08 -8.79
CA PRO A 73 -1.85 0.46 -9.49
C PRO A 73 -0.86 -0.14 -8.48
N LEU A 74 -0.59 -1.43 -8.64
CA LEU A 74 0.36 -2.17 -7.81
C LEU A 74 1.80 -1.82 -8.21
N LEU A 75 2.58 -1.34 -7.25
CA LEU A 75 4.01 -1.03 -7.42
C LEU A 75 4.89 -2.26 -7.23
N LYS A 76 4.63 -2.99 -6.14
CA LYS A 76 5.52 -4.03 -5.64
C LYS A 76 4.77 -4.96 -4.71
N VAL A 77 5.11 -6.24 -4.78
CA VAL A 77 4.61 -7.28 -3.87
C VAL A 77 5.79 -7.94 -3.18
N SER A 78 5.70 -8.17 -1.88
CA SER A 78 6.78 -8.82 -1.14
C SER A 78 6.25 -9.76 -0.05
N ILE A 79 6.95 -10.87 0.15
CA ILE A 79 6.73 -11.82 1.24
C ILE A 79 7.78 -11.69 2.35
N VAL A 80 8.55 -10.59 2.34
CA VAL A 80 9.56 -10.31 3.36
C VAL A 80 8.85 -9.70 4.57
N PRO A 81 8.95 -10.30 5.77
CA PRO A 81 8.29 -9.79 6.95
C PRO A 81 8.80 -8.40 7.31
N ARG A 82 7.88 -7.49 7.63
CA ARG A 82 8.19 -6.14 8.13
C ARG A 82 7.54 -5.94 9.50
N GLY A 83 8.35 -5.75 10.52
CA GLY A 83 7.88 -5.57 11.90
C GLY A 83 7.29 -6.84 12.51
N THR A 84 6.43 -6.68 13.52
CA THR A 84 5.91 -7.78 14.34
C THR A 84 4.62 -8.42 13.81
N ALA A 85 3.90 -7.76 12.89
CA ALA A 85 2.54 -8.15 12.48
C ALA A 85 2.35 -8.39 10.96
N ALA A 86 3.25 -7.94 10.10
CA ALA A 86 3.12 -8.11 8.64
C ALA A 86 4.17 -9.11 8.12
N LEU A 87 3.70 -10.25 7.61
CA LEU A 87 4.56 -11.30 7.04
C LEU A 87 4.82 -11.09 5.54
N GLY A 88 4.00 -10.26 4.88
CA GLY A 88 4.13 -9.79 3.50
C GLY A 88 3.42 -8.45 3.34
N PHE A 89 3.60 -7.79 2.19
CA PHE A 89 2.81 -6.62 1.81
C PHE A 89 2.79 -6.41 0.29
N ALA A 90 1.64 -5.98 -0.20
CA ALA A 90 1.44 -5.34 -1.50
C ALA A 90 1.46 -3.81 -1.33
N GLN A 91 2.28 -3.11 -2.11
CA GLN A 91 2.36 -1.66 -2.12
C GLN A 91 1.64 -1.10 -3.35
N TYR A 92 0.64 -0.27 -3.10
CA TYR A 92 -0.11 0.46 -4.11
C TYR A 92 0.33 1.92 -4.13
N VAL A 93 0.15 2.61 -5.26
CA VAL A 93 0.21 4.08 -5.28
C VAL A 93 -1.17 4.59 -4.85
N PRO A 94 -1.29 5.32 -3.74
CA PRO A 94 -2.55 5.93 -3.36
C PRO A 94 -3.00 6.88 -4.46
N ASN A 95 -4.26 6.79 -4.89
CA ASN A 95 -4.85 7.85 -5.70
C ASN A 95 -5.30 8.98 -4.77
N GLU A 96 -4.96 10.23 -5.07
CA GLU A 96 -5.42 11.41 -4.31
C GLU A 96 -6.89 11.75 -4.60
N ASN A 97 -7.71 10.73 -4.87
CA ASN A 97 -9.11 10.90 -5.25
C ASN A 97 -9.89 11.38 -4.03
N LEU A 98 -10.42 12.61 -4.12
CA LEU A 98 -11.31 13.18 -3.11
C LEU A 98 -12.70 12.56 -3.14
N LEU A 99 -13.07 11.91 -4.25
CA LEU A 99 -14.39 11.35 -4.51
C LEU A 99 -14.25 9.90 -4.98
N TYR A 100 -15.03 9.00 -4.38
CA TYR A 100 -15.11 7.60 -4.76
C TYR A 100 -16.51 7.22 -5.21
N THR A 101 -16.62 6.48 -6.30
CA THR A 101 -17.90 5.87 -6.73
C THR A 101 -18.16 4.56 -5.98
N LYS A 102 -19.39 4.05 -6.10
CA LYS A 102 -19.79 2.77 -5.52
C LYS A 102 -18.98 1.61 -6.08
N GLU A 103 -18.73 1.63 -7.39
CA GLU A 103 -17.97 0.62 -8.13
C GLU A 103 -16.50 0.62 -7.68
N GLN A 104 -15.90 1.80 -7.50
CA GLN A 104 -14.53 1.92 -7.02
C GLN A 104 -14.35 1.34 -5.61
N LEU A 105 -15.25 1.68 -4.68
CA LEU A 105 -15.20 1.11 -3.32
C LEU A 105 -15.52 -0.39 -3.30
N PHE A 106 -16.36 -0.87 -4.22
CA PHE A 106 -16.63 -2.29 -4.38
C PHE A 106 -15.38 -3.06 -4.85
N ASP A 107 -14.68 -2.55 -5.86
CA ASP A 107 -13.42 -3.12 -6.35
C ASP A 107 -12.33 -3.07 -5.28
N MET A 108 -12.21 -1.97 -4.53
CA MET A 108 -11.29 -1.91 -3.38
C MET A 108 -11.61 -2.96 -2.32
N THR A 109 -12.90 -3.19 -2.05
CA THR A 109 -13.34 -4.26 -1.14
C THR A 109 -12.94 -5.64 -1.69
N CYS A 110 -13.18 -5.89 -2.98
CA CYS A 110 -12.81 -7.14 -3.65
C CYS A 110 -11.30 -7.41 -3.62
N MET A 111 -10.49 -6.38 -3.91
CA MET A 111 -9.02 -6.43 -3.88
C MET A 111 -8.49 -6.71 -2.47
N THR A 112 -9.08 -6.08 -1.45
CA THR A 112 -8.73 -6.31 -0.04
C THR A 112 -9.11 -7.73 0.41
N LEU A 113 -10.16 -8.33 -0.14
CA LEU A 113 -10.50 -9.75 0.12
C LEU A 113 -9.63 -10.75 -0.67
N GLY A 114 -8.79 -10.26 -1.60
CA GLY A 114 -7.99 -11.07 -2.52
C GLY A 114 -7.10 -12.10 -1.83
N GLY A 115 -6.41 -11.73 -0.74
CA GLY A 115 -5.54 -12.65 -0.01
C GLY A 115 -6.30 -13.81 0.62
N ARG A 116 -7.41 -13.52 1.32
CA ARG A 116 -8.29 -14.53 1.92
C ARG A 116 -8.91 -15.45 0.86
N ALA A 117 -9.37 -14.89 -0.26
CA ALA A 117 -9.94 -15.66 -1.35
C ALA A 117 -8.90 -16.58 -2.00
N ALA A 118 -7.66 -16.11 -2.20
CA ALA A 118 -6.57 -16.93 -2.73
C ALA A 118 -6.18 -18.07 -1.79
N GLU A 119 -6.12 -17.85 -0.48
CA GLU A 119 -5.91 -18.93 0.47
C GLU A 119 -7.00 -20.01 0.36
N GLN A 120 -8.27 -19.60 0.32
CA GLN A 120 -9.40 -20.51 0.20
C GLN A 120 -9.35 -21.33 -1.10
N VAL A 121 -9.13 -20.68 -2.24
CA VAL A 121 -9.17 -21.31 -3.57
C VAL A 121 -7.91 -22.14 -3.86
N MET A 122 -6.73 -21.68 -3.44
CA MET A 122 -5.45 -22.29 -3.79
C MET A 122 -4.95 -23.29 -2.76
N LEU A 123 -5.24 -23.05 -1.47
CA LEU A 123 -4.75 -23.87 -0.35
C LEU A 123 -5.85 -24.71 0.28
N GLY A 124 -7.13 -24.42 0.02
CA GLY A 124 -8.27 -25.11 0.63
C GLY A 124 -8.41 -24.86 2.14
N LYS A 125 -7.69 -23.87 2.67
CA LYS A 125 -7.70 -23.49 4.09
C LYS A 125 -7.52 -21.99 4.22
N ILE A 126 -7.93 -21.46 5.36
CA ILE A 126 -7.86 -20.05 5.70
C ILE A 126 -6.95 -19.85 6.91
N SER A 127 -6.25 -18.73 6.95
CA SER A 127 -5.33 -18.34 8.01
C SER A 127 -5.85 -17.13 8.80
N THR A 128 -5.16 -16.80 9.89
CA THR A 128 -5.37 -15.55 10.64
C THR A 128 -4.68 -14.35 9.98
N GLY A 129 -3.94 -14.54 8.89
CA GLY A 129 -3.20 -13.48 8.20
C GLY A 129 -4.09 -12.38 7.62
N ALA A 130 -5.33 -12.72 7.25
CA ALA A 130 -6.31 -11.78 6.69
C ALA A 130 -6.99 -10.87 7.72
N GLN A 131 -6.57 -10.86 9.00
CA GLN A 131 -7.25 -10.08 10.05
C GLN A 131 -7.29 -8.58 9.72
N ASN A 132 -6.15 -7.99 9.33
CA ASN A 132 -6.07 -6.58 8.99
C ASN A 132 -6.92 -6.23 7.76
N ASP A 133 -7.00 -7.14 6.79
CA ASP A 133 -7.81 -6.95 5.59
C ASP A 133 -9.29 -6.96 5.92
N LEU A 134 -9.72 -7.88 6.79
CA LEU A 134 -11.11 -7.95 7.26
C LEU A 134 -11.49 -6.70 8.07
N GLU A 135 -10.58 -6.14 8.87
CA GLU A 135 -10.81 -4.88 9.57
C GLU A 135 -11.03 -3.72 8.59
N LYS A 136 -10.17 -3.60 7.57
CA LYS A 136 -10.31 -2.60 6.50
C LYS A 136 -11.60 -2.77 5.72
N VAL A 137 -11.94 -4.00 5.31
CA VAL A 137 -13.18 -4.34 4.61
C VAL A 137 -14.38 -3.95 5.46
N THR A 138 -14.37 -4.27 6.75
CA THR A 138 -15.46 -3.91 7.67
C THR A 138 -15.62 -2.40 7.74
N LYS A 139 -14.55 -1.66 8.01
CA LYS A 139 -14.60 -0.19 8.10
C LYS A 139 -15.11 0.45 6.79
N MET A 140 -14.60 -0.01 5.65
CA MET A 140 -14.95 0.51 4.32
C MET A 140 -16.41 0.23 3.96
N THR A 141 -16.91 -0.98 4.22
CA THR A 141 -18.29 -1.37 3.90
C THR A 141 -19.31 -0.74 4.84
N TYR A 142 -18.99 -0.56 6.12
CA TYR A 142 -19.82 0.26 7.01
C TYR A 142 -19.89 1.71 6.54
N ALA A 143 -18.78 2.30 6.08
CA ALA A 143 -18.81 3.66 5.52
C ALA A 143 -19.71 3.75 4.28
N GLN A 144 -19.63 2.78 3.37
CA GLN A 144 -20.51 2.71 2.19
C GLN A 144 -21.99 2.69 2.56
N VAL A 145 -22.38 1.85 3.52
CA VAL A 145 -23.78 1.65 3.89
C VAL A 145 -24.30 2.76 4.81
N ALA A 146 -23.56 3.08 5.87
CA ALA A 146 -24.05 3.96 6.93
C ALA A 146 -23.70 5.44 6.74
N VAL A 147 -22.67 5.77 5.94
CA VAL A 147 -22.17 7.15 5.81
C VAL A 147 -22.43 7.70 4.41
N TYR A 148 -22.17 6.91 3.36
CA TYR A 148 -22.26 7.36 1.96
C TYR A 148 -23.64 7.11 1.33
N GLY A 149 -24.53 6.38 2.00
CA GLY A 149 -25.89 6.14 1.51
C GLY A 149 -25.95 5.19 0.30
N PHE A 150 -25.02 4.25 0.16
CA PHE A 150 -24.96 3.32 -0.98
C PHE A 150 -25.90 2.10 -0.87
N SER A 151 -26.64 1.98 0.24
CA SER A 151 -27.71 0.99 0.41
C SER A 151 -29.07 1.62 0.17
N ASP A 152 -29.82 1.08 -0.79
CA ASP A 152 -31.18 1.51 -1.10
C ASP A 152 -32.14 1.33 0.08
N LYS A 153 -31.86 0.36 0.98
CA LYS A 153 -32.71 0.09 2.15
C LYS A 153 -32.47 1.07 3.30
N VAL A 154 -31.23 1.46 3.52
CA VAL A 154 -30.89 2.49 4.53
C VAL A 154 -31.27 3.88 4.00
N GLY A 155 -31.11 4.09 2.69
CA GLY A 155 -31.46 5.34 2.00
C GLY A 155 -30.34 6.37 2.06
N LEU A 156 -30.66 7.59 1.61
CA LEU A 156 -29.73 8.73 1.48
C LEU A 156 -29.50 9.45 2.83
N LEU A 157 -29.17 8.68 3.87
CA LEU A 157 -28.87 9.17 5.20
C LEU A 157 -27.40 8.91 5.55
N SER A 158 -26.85 9.72 6.46
CA SER A 158 -25.45 9.63 6.88
C SER A 158 -25.33 9.57 8.39
N PHE A 159 -24.60 8.56 8.88
CA PHE A 159 -24.37 8.27 10.29
C PHE A 159 -22.86 8.07 10.56
N PRO A 160 -22.05 9.14 10.52
CA PRO A 160 -20.61 9.03 10.75
C PRO A 160 -20.30 8.58 12.18
N PRO A 161 -19.24 7.79 12.40
CA PRO A 161 -18.79 7.40 13.74
C PRO A 161 -18.36 8.66 14.52
N ARG A 162 -18.77 8.75 15.80
CA ARG A 162 -18.34 9.82 16.71
C ARG A 162 -17.07 9.36 17.43
N GLU A 163 -16.00 10.15 17.34
CA GLU A 163 -14.71 9.82 17.96
C GLU A 163 -14.69 10.02 19.49
N ASP A 164 -15.59 10.85 20.03
CA ASP A 164 -15.40 11.46 21.36
C ASP A 164 -16.31 10.94 22.49
N SER A 165 -17.08 9.88 22.33
CA SER A 165 -18.11 9.51 23.34
C SER A 165 -17.89 8.13 23.95
N PHE A 166 -17.50 8.12 25.23
CA PHE A 166 -17.56 6.97 26.14
C PHE A 166 -18.97 6.32 26.23
N GLU A 167 -20.01 7.03 25.77
CA GLU A 167 -21.33 6.49 25.46
C GLU A 167 -21.75 6.95 24.06
N ALA A 168 -21.33 6.22 23.03
CA ALA A 168 -21.77 6.45 21.66
C ALA A 168 -23.22 5.99 21.49
N SER A 169 -24.20 6.81 21.88
CA SER A 169 -25.57 6.56 21.46
C SER A 169 -25.64 6.73 19.94
N LYS A 170 -25.96 5.63 19.26
CA LYS A 170 -26.14 5.62 17.81
C LYS A 170 -27.33 6.53 17.48
N PRO A 171 -27.24 7.45 16.50
CA PRO A 171 -28.33 8.38 16.17
C PRO A 171 -29.48 7.70 15.39
N TYR A 172 -29.63 6.39 15.53
CA TYR A 172 -30.58 5.56 14.82
C TYR A 172 -31.06 4.41 15.71
N SER A 173 -32.24 3.87 15.36
CA SER A 173 -32.88 2.79 16.13
C SER A 173 -32.09 1.48 16.05
N ASN A 174 -32.38 0.55 16.97
CA ASN A 174 -31.86 -0.82 16.88
C ASN A 174 -32.25 -1.52 15.57
N TYR A 175 -33.44 -1.25 15.06
CA TYR A 175 -33.88 -1.79 13.76
C TYR A 175 -33.00 -1.29 12.61
N THR A 176 -32.68 0.01 12.60
CA THR A 176 -31.77 0.58 11.60
C THR A 176 -30.35 0.02 11.75
N ALA A 177 -29.89 -0.21 12.99
CA ALA A 177 -28.60 -0.83 13.25
C ALA A 177 -28.53 -2.25 12.65
N GLU A 178 -29.56 -3.06 12.89
CA GLU A 178 -29.67 -4.41 12.32
C GLU A 178 -29.72 -4.38 10.79
N LEU A 179 -30.47 -3.43 10.22
CA LEU A 179 -30.56 -3.25 8.77
C LEU A 179 -29.20 -2.91 8.15
N ILE A 180 -28.43 -2.01 8.78
CA ILE A 180 -27.06 -1.69 8.35
C ILE A 180 -26.20 -2.94 8.38
N ASP A 181 -26.23 -3.71 9.48
CA ASP A 181 -25.43 -4.93 9.63
C ASP A 181 -25.77 -5.98 8.56
N GLN A 182 -27.05 -6.14 8.22
CA GLN A 182 -27.50 -7.05 7.16
C GLN A 182 -27.00 -6.62 5.77
N GLU A 183 -27.10 -5.33 5.46
CA GLU A 183 -26.65 -4.78 4.17
C GLU A 183 -25.13 -4.83 4.03
N VAL A 184 -24.38 -4.56 5.11
CA VAL A 184 -22.91 -4.73 5.15
C VAL A 184 -22.52 -6.18 4.90
N ARG A 185 -23.14 -7.14 5.60
CA ARG A 185 -22.87 -8.58 5.37
C ARG A 185 -23.14 -8.97 3.92
N LYS A 186 -24.28 -8.55 3.36
CA LYS A 186 -24.63 -8.83 1.96
C LYS A 186 -23.60 -8.25 0.99
N LEU A 187 -23.12 -7.03 1.24
CA LEU A 187 -22.11 -6.37 0.42
C LEU A 187 -20.78 -7.15 0.47
N VAL A 188 -20.30 -7.49 1.67
CA VAL A 188 -19.07 -8.27 1.87
C VAL A 188 -19.17 -9.66 1.25
N ASP A 189 -20.30 -10.35 1.42
CA ASP A 189 -20.53 -11.68 0.83
C ASP A 189 -20.52 -11.63 -0.70
N THR A 190 -21.09 -10.57 -1.28
CA THR A 190 -21.10 -10.36 -2.73
C THR A 190 -19.69 -10.07 -3.24
N ALA A 191 -18.95 -9.20 -2.56
CA ALA A 191 -17.56 -8.91 -2.88
C ALA A 191 -16.70 -10.19 -2.78
N HIS A 192 -16.83 -10.96 -1.70
CA HIS A 192 -16.08 -12.20 -1.51
C HIS A 192 -16.37 -13.24 -2.60
N LYS A 193 -17.64 -13.41 -3.00
CA LYS A 193 -18.01 -14.30 -4.11
C LYS A 193 -17.41 -13.85 -5.44
N ASN A 194 -17.45 -12.56 -5.73
CA ASN A 194 -16.83 -12.01 -6.95
C ASN A 194 -15.30 -12.18 -6.92
N THR A 195 -14.66 -11.94 -5.78
CA THR A 195 -13.22 -12.16 -5.62
C THR A 195 -12.87 -13.64 -5.80
N ILE A 196 -13.62 -14.58 -5.22
CA ILE A 196 -13.40 -16.02 -5.45
C ILE A 196 -13.49 -16.34 -6.93
N ALA A 197 -14.54 -15.90 -7.62
CA ALA A 197 -14.71 -16.16 -9.05
C ALA A 197 -13.57 -15.57 -9.88
N LEU A 198 -13.08 -14.37 -9.52
CA LEU A 198 -11.93 -13.73 -10.15
C LEU A 198 -10.65 -14.56 -9.96
N ILE A 199 -10.38 -15.00 -8.72
CA ILE A 199 -9.22 -15.81 -8.38
C ILE A 199 -9.29 -17.19 -9.06
N GLU A 200 -10.46 -17.80 -9.16
CA GLU A 200 -10.66 -19.06 -9.88
C GLU A 200 -10.43 -18.90 -11.38
N LYS A 201 -10.92 -17.81 -11.98
CA LYS A 201 -10.69 -17.48 -13.39
C LYS A 201 -9.21 -17.28 -13.69
N HIS A 202 -8.46 -16.66 -12.78
CA HIS A 202 -7.03 -16.35 -12.93
C HIS A 202 -6.13 -17.27 -12.08
N ARG A 203 -6.58 -18.50 -11.82
CA ARG A 203 -5.93 -19.46 -10.92
C ARG A 203 -4.46 -19.71 -11.27
N GLU A 204 -4.18 -19.89 -12.56
CA GLU A 204 -2.81 -20.11 -13.06
C GLU A 204 -1.89 -18.92 -12.79
N GLY A 205 -2.40 -17.69 -12.99
CA GLY A 205 -1.65 -16.47 -12.71
C GLY A 205 -1.29 -16.32 -11.24
N VAL A 206 -2.23 -16.65 -10.34
CA VAL A 206 -1.97 -16.67 -8.89
C VAL A 206 -0.89 -17.68 -8.53
N GLU A 207 -0.95 -18.88 -9.10
CA GLU A 207 0.04 -19.93 -8.84
C GLU A 207 1.45 -19.53 -9.34
N GLN A 208 1.54 -18.96 -10.54
CA GLN A 208 2.81 -18.50 -11.11
C GLN A 208 3.41 -17.36 -10.27
N LEU A 209 2.59 -16.37 -9.88
CA LEU A 209 3.04 -15.28 -9.00
C LEU A 209 3.50 -15.78 -7.63
N ALA A 210 2.74 -16.67 -6.99
CA ALA A 210 3.13 -17.23 -5.70
C ALA A 210 4.47 -17.99 -5.79
N LYS A 211 4.67 -18.78 -6.86
CA LYS A 211 5.95 -19.46 -7.11
C LYS A 211 7.09 -18.47 -7.36
N ALA A 212 6.84 -17.39 -8.09
CA ALA A 212 7.82 -16.34 -8.33
C ALA A 212 8.18 -15.59 -7.03
N LEU A 213 7.21 -15.26 -6.19
CA LEU A 213 7.41 -14.66 -4.86
C LEU A 213 8.25 -15.58 -3.96
N LEU A 214 8.00 -16.89 -3.97
CA LEU A 214 8.80 -17.82 -3.18
C LEU A 214 10.28 -17.85 -3.59
N LYS A 215 10.58 -17.60 -4.88
CA LYS A 215 11.94 -17.56 -5.44
C LYS A 215 12.63 -16.21 -5.25
N LYS A 216 11.95 -15.09 -5.57
CA LYS A 216 12.54 -13.74 -5.58
C LYS A 216 12.26 -12.93 -4.32
N GLU A 217 11.30 -13.33 -3.48
CA GLU A 217 10.80 -12.65 -2.28
C GLU A 217 10.12 -11.29 -2.50
N VAL A 218 10.46 -10.62 -3.60
CA VAL A 218 9.94 -9.33 -4.04
C VAL A 218 9.70 -9.42 -5.55
N LEU A 219 8.54 -8.96 -5.98
CA LEU A 219 8.20 -8.79 -7.40
C LEU A 219 7.82 -7.33 -7.65
N HIS A 220 8.32 -6.81 -8.76
CA HIS A 220 8.00 -5.46 -9.26
C HIS A 220 6.98 -5.54 -10.39
N GLN A 221 6.46 -4.40 -10.83
CA GLN A 221 5.45 -4.36 -11.88
C GLN A 221 5.89 -5.08 -13.15
N GLU A 222 7.17 -5.00 -13.53
CA GLU A 222 7.69 -5.67 -14.72
C GLU A 222 7.56 -7.21 -14.61
N ASP A 223 7.77 -7.76 -13.41
CA ASP A 223 7.54 -9.19 -13.15
C ASP A 223 6.07 -9.56 -13.27
N LEU A 224 5.17 -8.67 -12.84
CA LEU A 224 3.72 -8.88 -12.98
C LEU A 224 3.29 -8.91 -14.45
N VAL A 225 3.76 -7.97 -15.26
CA VAL A 225 3.47 -7.94 -16.71
C VAL A 225 3.98 -9.21 -17.38
N GLN A 226 5.16 -9.70 -17.00
CA GLN A 226 5.71 -10.95 -17.54
C GLN A 226 4.86 -12.18 -17.21
N ILE A 227 4.22 -12.21 -16.03
CA ILE A 227 3.46 -13.38 -15.54
C ILE A 227 1.99 -13.30 -15.91
N LEU A 228 1.38 -12.12 -15.78
CA LEU A 228 -0.06 -11.90 -15.96
C LEU A 228 -0.42 -11.33 -17.33
N GLY A 229 0.57 -10.88 -18.10
CA GLY A 229 0.37 -10.11 -19.33
C GLY A 229 0.01 -8.65 -19.04
N ASP A 230 -0.32 -7.93 -20.11
CA ASP A 230 -0.73 -6.53 -20.01
C ASP A 230 -2.01 -6.39 -19.18
N ARG A 231 -2.06 -5.31 -18.38
CA ARG A 231 -3.26 -5.00 -17.61
C ARG A 231 -4.41 -4.69 -18.57
N PRO A 232 -5.57 -5.35 -18.45
CA PRO A 232 -6.68 -5.16 -19.38
C PRO A 232 -7.36 -3.78 -19.26
N PHE A 233 -7.14 -3.09 -18.13
CA PHE A 233 -7.68 -1.77 -17.87
C PHE A 233 -6.55 -0.75 -17.89
N VAL A 234 -6.64 0.20 -18.82
CA VAL A 234 -5.76 1.36 -18.88
C VAL A 234 -6.51 2.51 -18.22
N SER A 235 -5.90 3.14 -17.22
CA SER A 235 -6.50 4.32 -16.59
C SER A 235 -6.68 5.43 -17.63
N ALA A 236 -7.89 5.97 -17.74
CA ALA A 236 -8.21 7.07 -18.65
C ALA A 236 -7.52 8.39 -18.23
N GLU A 237 -7.23 8.54 -16.94
CA GLU A 237 -6.52 9.70 -16.38
C GLU A 237 -5.07 9.33 -16.02
N ARG A 238 -4.19 10.34 -16.02
CA ARG A 238 -2.83 10.19 -15.48
C ARG A 238 -2.94 9.72 -14.04
N THR A 239 -2.50 8.51 -13.80
CA THR A 239 -2.43 7.95 -12.46
C THR A 239 -1.26 8.59 -11.71
N ASN A 240 -1.32 8.59 -10.39
CA ASN A 240 -0.14 8.91 -9.57
C ASN A 240 1.05 8.00 -9.91
N TYR A 241 0.79 6.82 -10.47
CA TYR A 241 1.81 5.94 -11.04
C TYR A 241 2.53 6.55 -12.25
N ASP A 242 1.82 7.18 -13.18
CA ASP A 242 2.43 7.84 -14.35
C ASP A 242 3.31 9.02 -13.93
N VAL A 243 2.91 9.74 -12.88
CA VAL A 243 3.71 10.80 -12.27
C VAL A 243 4.95 10.21 -11.58
N PHE A 244 4.77 9.11 -10.83
CA PHE A 244 5.85 8.39 -10.15
C PHE A 244 6.89 7.83 -11.14
N LYS A 245 6.47 7.23 -12.26
CA LYS A 245 7.38 6.73 -13.31
C LYS A 245 8.20 7.85 -13.95
N LYS A 246 7.58 8.99 -14.26
CA LYS A 246 8.27 10.13 -14.86
C LYS A 246 9.36 10.74 -13.98
N GLY A 247 9.20 10.70 -12.66
CA GLY A 247 10.23 11.15 -11.73
C GLY A 247 11.53 10.33 -11.81
N PHE A 248 11.43 9.04 -12.15
CA PHE A 248 12.60 8.19 -12.41
C PHE A 248 13.25 8.45 -13.78
N GLU A 249 12.45 8.75 -14.80
CA GLU A 249 12.96 9.05 -16.15
C GLU A 249 13.79 10.35 -16.19
N SER A 250 13.49 11.33 -15.32
CA SER A 250 14.28 12.56 -15.21
C SER A 250 15.67 12.41 -14.58
N GLU A 251 15.96 11.29 -13.89
CA GLU A 251 17.27 11.05 -13.27
C GLU A 251 18.22 10.17 -14.10
N VAL A 252 17.80 9.64 -15.26
CA VAL A 252 18.62 8.74 -16.10
C VAL A 252 19.38 9.47 -17.23
N ILE A 253 19.43 10.80 -17.24
CA ILE A 253 20.34 11.55 -18.11
C ILE A 253 21.62 11.86 -17.35
N ILE A 254 22.55 10.88 -17.29
CA ILE A 254 23.96 11.15 -17.00
C ILE A 254 24.66 11.38 -18.35
N GLU A 255 24.98 12.67 -18.56
CA GLU A 255 26.15 13.25 -19.25
C GLU A 255 26.84 12.42 -20.34
N ASP A 256 26.70 12.87 -21.60
CA ASP A 256 27.90 13.17 -22.40
C ASP A 256 27.70 14.39 -23.32
N ALA A 257 28.58 15.38 -23.09
CA ALA A 257 29.00 16.55 -23.87
C ALA A 257 27.99 17.41 -24.68
N GLY A 258 27.91 18.70 -24.33
CA GLY A 258 27.46 19.75 -25.27
C GLY A 258 27.08 21.09 -24.64
N GLU A 259 28.06 21.83 -24.14
CA GLU A 259 28.02 23.23 -23.71
C GLU A 259 27.15 24.13 -24.62
N GLN A 260 26.15 24.84 -24.08
CA GLN A 260 25.83 26.25 -24.40
C GLN A 260 24.64 26.84 -23.60
N THR A 261 25.00 27.77 -22.70
CA THR A 261 24.39 29.07 -22.36
C THR A 261 22.88 29.18 -22.10
N SER A 262 22.54 29.50 -20.85
CA SER A 262 21.24 29.97 -20.38
C SER A 262 20.93 31.42 -20.81
N PRO A 263 19.70 31.75 -21.25
CA PRO A 263 19.28 33.14 -21.42
C PRO A 263 18.75 33.73 -20.10
N PRO A 264 18.90 35.05 -19.89
CA PRO A 264 18.62 35.71 -18.61
C PRO A 264 17.12 35.97 -18.39
N PHE A 265 16.72 35.99 -17.13
CA PHE A 265 15.42 36.47 -16.67
C PHE A 265 15.28 37.98 -16.96
N PRO A 266 14.15 38.46 -17.53
CA PRO A 266 13.91 39.89 -17.63
C PRO A 266 13.37 40.43 -16.30
N GLU A 267 14.10 41.41 -15.75
CA GLU A 267 13.73 42.22 -14.59
C GLU A 267 12.44 43.02 -14.85
N GLY A 268 11.68 43.23 -13.78
CA GLY A 268 10.37 43.86 -13.84
C GLY A 268 10.36 45.37 -14.06
N THR A 269 9.19 45.81 -14.56
CA THR A 269 8.52 47.11 -14.38
C THR A 269 9.15 48.37 -14.99
N PRO A 270 8.34 49.31 -15.54
CA PRO A 270 7.49 50.15 -14.71
C PRO A 270 6.08 50.47 -15.23
N ALA A 271 5.30 50.99 -14.29
CA ALA A 271 3.95 51.50 -14.39
C ALA A 271 3.80 52.71 -15.34
N LEU A 272 2.59 52.88 -15.89
CA LEU A 272 1.70 54.03 -15.67
C LEU A 272 0.72 54.20 -16.85
N ALA A 273 -0.58 54.05 -16.56
CA ALA A 273 -1.62 55.05 -16.78
C ALA A 273 -2.87 54.60 -16.01
#